data_AF-A0A645JW86-F1
#
_entry.id   AF-A0A645JW86-F1
#
_cell.length_a   1.000
_cell.length_b   1.000
_cell.length_c   1.000
_cell.angle_alpha   90.00
_cell.angle_beta   90.00
_cell.angle_gamma   90.00
#
_symmetry.space_group_name_H-M   'P 1'
#
loop_
_entity.id
_entity.type
_entity.pdbx_description
1 polymer ?
#
loop_
_entity_poly.entity_id
_entity_poly.type
_entity_poly.pdbx_seq_one_letter_code
_entity_poly.pdbx_strand_id
1 'polypeptide(L)'
;MDFVYFFVRKVMFVKYSQGFIVMPGGFGTLDELMEAMTLIQTNKIGRFPIVLVGTQYWSGLLDWFKNTLLVNGMISEEDLNLYRVVDTAEDAVAHIKAFYDKYAVDVNF
;
A
#
# COMPACT_ATOMS: atom_id res chain seq x y z
N MET A 1 21.30 -0.23 -9.44
CA MET A 1 21.51 -1.40 -8.56
C MET A 1 20.81 -2.55 -9.25
N ASP A 2 21.56 -3.51 -9.77
CA ASP A 2 20.97 -4.66 -10.46
C ASP A 2 20.82 -5.81 -9.47
N PHE A 3 19.60 -6.34 -9.34
CA PHE A 3 19.29 -7.48 -8.48
C PHE A 3 19.16 -8.73 -9.34
N VAL A 4 19.95 -9.76 -9.04
CA VAL A 4 19.89 -11.06 -9.73
C VAL A 4 18.64 -11.84 -9.32
N TYR A 5 18.16 -11.62 -8.09
CA TYR A 5 17.00 -12.30 -7.54
C TYR A 5 15.84 -11.34 -7.28
N PHE A 6 14.67 -11.68 -7.82
CA PHE A 6 13.46 -10.87 -7.72
C PHE A 6 13.03 -10.60 -6.26
N PHE A 7 13.11 -11.62 -5.38
CA PHE A 7 12.71 -11.47 -3.98
C PHE A 7 13.61 -10.51 -3.18
N VAL A 8 14.90 -10.40 -3.53
CA VAL A 8 15.81 -9.47 -2.85
C VAL A 8 15.37 -8.03 -3.10
N ARG A 9 14.97 -7.73 -4.35
CA ARG A 9 14.47 -6.41 -4.72
C ARG A 9 13.22 -6.03 -3.93
N LYS A 10 12.29 -6.97 -3.75
CA LYS A 10 11.04 -6.76 -2.98
C LYS A 10 11.30 -6.45 -1.51
N VAL A 11 12.17 -7.24 -0.87
CA VAL A 11 12.57 -7.00 0.52
C VAL A 11 13.19 -5.61 0.68
N MET A 12 14.05 -5.20 -0.26
CA MET A 12 14.67 -3.88 -0.22
C MET A 12 13.66 -2.74 -0.39
N PHE A 13 12.62 -2.92 -1.24
CA PHE A 13 11.56 -1.92 -1.39
C PHE A 13 10.80 -1.69 -0.10
N VAL A 14 10.41 -2.77 0.60
CA VAL A 14 9.65 -2.64 1.85
C VAL A 14 10.54 -2.10 2.97
N LYS A 15 11.74 -2.68 3.14
CA LYS A 15 12.63 -2.39 4.28
C LYS A 15 13.01 -0.91 4.42
N TYR A 16 13.26 -0.22 3.32
CA TYR A 16 13.73 1.17 3.35
C TYR A 16 12.64 2.19 3.00
N SER A 17 11.41 1.74 2.74
CA SER A 17 10.29 2.62 2.47
C SER A 17 9.62 3.12 3.75
N GLN A 18 9.13 4.36 3.67
CA GLN A 18 8.37 5.05 4.71
C GLN A 18 7.02 5.49 4.14
N GLY A 19 6.45 4.71 3.23
CA GLY A 19 5.27 5.12 2.48
C GLY A 19 5.35 4.73 1.02
N PHE A 20 4.21 4.32 0.47
CA PHE A 20 4.07 3.92 -0.93
C PHE A 20 3.15 4.89 -1.67
N ILE A 21 3.58 5.34 -2.84
CA ILE A 21 2.72 6.01 -3.83
C ILE A 21 2.62 5.09 -5.03
N VAL A 22 1.42 4.57 -5.28
CA VAL A 22 1.13 3.55 -6.27
C VAL A 22 0.38 4.20 -7.43
N MET A 23 1.09 4.37 -8.54
CA MET A 23 0.54 4.90 -9.79
C MET A 23 -0.19 3.80 -10.58
N PRO A 24 -1.09 4.14 -11.52
CA PRO A 24 -1.71 3.17 -12.40
C PRO A 24 -0.68 2.27 -13.09
N GLY A 25 -0.86 0.96 -12.97
CA GLY A 25 0.10 -0.03 -13.49
C GLY A 25 -0.46 -1.44 -13.51
N GLY A 26 0.27 -2.35 -14.16
CA GLY A 26 -0.15 -3.75 -14.38
C GLY A 26 0.23 -4.69 -13.24
N PHE A 27 0.50 -5.96 -13.57
CA PHE A 27 0.74 -7.01 -12.58
C PHE A 27 1.93 -6.77 -11.66
N GLY A 28 3.03 -6.17 -12.14
CA GLY A 28 4.16 -5.85 -11.26
C GLY A 28 3.81 -4.82 -10.18
N THR A 29 2.99 -3.83 -10.53
CA THR A 29 2.50 -2.82 -9.56
C THR A 29 1.54 -3.45 -8.56
N LEU A 30 0.65 -4.33 -9.03
CA LEU A 30 -0.28 -5.05 -8.17
C LEU A 30 0.46 -6.00 -7.21
N ASP A 31 1.47 -6.70 -7.69
CA ASP A 31 2.28 -7.61 -6.89
C ASP A 31 2.92 -6.88 -5.69
N GLU A 32 3.59 -5.75 -5.93
CA GLU A 32 4.18 -4.92 -4.86
C GLU A 32 3.11 -4.34 -3.91
N LEU A 33 1.96 -3.90 -4.44
CA LEU A 33 0.84 -3.37 -3.64
C LEU A 33 0.27 -4.44 -2.69
N MET A 34 -0.05 -5.62 -3.22
CA MET A 34 -0.65 -6.70 -2.42
C MET A 34 0.34 -7.24 -1.38
N GLU A 35 1.64 -7.32 -1.73
CA GLU A 35 2.69 -7.72 -0.79
C GLU A 35 2.77 -6.75 0.38
N ALA A 36 2.82 -5.44 0.13
CA ALA A 36 2.84 -4.44 1.19
C ALA A 36 1.58 -4.50 2.08
N MET A 37 0.39 -4.60 1.48
CA MET A 37 -0.86 -4.72 2.24
C MET A 37 -0.85 -5.97 3.14
N THR A 38 -0.41 -7.11 2.60
CA THR A 38 -0.34 -8.38 3.35
C THR A 38 0.66 -8.30 4.51
N LEU A 39 1.82 -7.68 4.29
CA LEU A 39 2.85 -7.53 5.35
C LEU A 39 2.37 -6.62 6.49
N ILE A 40 1.66 -5.53 6.18
CA ILE A 40 1.08 -4.65 7.21
C ILE A 40 -0.07 -5.38 7.93
N GLN A 41 -0.98 -6.01 7.19
CA GLN A 41 -2.10 -6.78 7.76
C GLN A 41 -1.62 -7.85 8.76
N THR A 42 -0.54 -8.56 8.43
CA THR A 42 0.03 -9.62 9.27
C THR A 42 0.98 -9.11 10.35
N ASN A 43 1.10 -7.78 10.52
CA ASN A 43 2.01 -7.11 11.46
C ASN A 43 3.47 -7.57 11.32
N LYS A 44 3.90 -7.94 10.10
CA LYS A 44 5.29 -8.31 9.81
C LYS A 44 6.20 -7.09 9.64
N ILE A 45 5.59 -5.94 9.34
CA ILE A 45 6.25 -4.64 9.26
C ILE A 45 5.39 -3.59 9.95
N GLY A 46 5.99 -2.43 10.25
CA GLY A 46 5.26 -1.28 10.79
C GLY A 46 4.24 -0.75 9.78
N ARG A 47 3.16 -0.15 10.28
CA ARG A 47 2.18 0.50 9.40
C ARG A 47 2.81 1.76 8.81
N PHE A 48 2.74 1.89 7.49
CA PHE A 48 3.15 3.10 6.75
C PHE A 48 2.05 3.49 5.75
N PRO A 49 2.03 4.74 5.25
CA PRO A 49 0.94 5.21 4.39
C PRO A 49 1.05 4.60 2.97
N ILE A 50 -0.02 3.94 2.51
CA ILE A 50 -0.15 3.50 1.11
C ILE A 50 -1.13 4.43 0.39
N VAL A 51 -0.66 5.10 -0.66
CA VAL A 51 -1.46 6.03 -1.47
C VAL A 51 -1.63 5.45 -2.87
N LEU A 52 -2.86 5.33 -3.34
CA LEU A 52 -3.21 4.94 -4.70
C LEU A 52 -3.59 6.19 -5.48
N VAL A 53 -2.91 6.45 -6.59
CA VAL A 53 -3.16 7.64 -7.43
C VAL A 53 -4.07 7.27 -8.61
N GLY A 54 -5.15 8.02 -8.79
CA GLY A 54 -6.10 7.87 -9.89
C GLY A 54 -7.33 7.05 -9.50
N THR A 55 -8.34 7.72 -8.96
CA THR A 55 -9.60 7.12 -8.48
C THR A 55 -10.27 6.26 -9.54
N GLN A 56 -10.36 6.76 -10.77
CA GLN A 56 -10.99 6.04 -11.89
C GLN A 56 -10.28 4.71 -12.20
N TYR A 57 -8.96 4.65 -12.04
CA TYR A 57 -8.19 3.44 -12.34
C TYR A 57 -8.40 2.37 -11.27
N TRP A 58 -8.37 2.77 -10.00
CA TRP A 58 -8.39 1.84 -8.87
C TRP A 58 -9.81 1.42 -8.44
N SER A 59 -10.84 2.20 -8.74
CA SER A 59 -12.20 1.97 -8.23
C SER A 59 -12.70 0.54 -8.47
N GLY A 60 -12.51 -0.01 -9.67
CA GLY A 60 -12.96 -1.37 -9.98
C GLY A 60 -12.31 -2.45 -9.10
N LEU A 61 -11.02 -2.33 -8.80
CA LEU A 61 -10.32 -3.26 -7.92
C LEU A 61 -10.75 -3.11 -6.46
N LEU A 62 -10.90 -1.87 -6.00
CA LEU A 62 -11.28 -1.57 -4.62
C LEU A 62 -12.74 -1.94 -4.33
N ASP A 63 -13.62 -1.79 -5.32
CA ASP A 63 -14.98 -2.28 -5.24
C ASP A 63 -15.00 -3.81 -5.17
N TRP A 64 -14.11 -4.51 -5.89
CA TRP A 64 -13.95 -5.96 -5.75
C TRP A 64 -13.46 -6.36 -4.35
N PHE A 65 -12.51 -5.63 -3.75
CA PHE A 65 -12.11 -5.88 -2.36
C PHE A 65 -13.30 -5.81 -1.40
N LYS A 66 -14.14 -4.78 -1.53
CA LYS A 66 -15.32 -4.60 -0.67
C LYS A 66 -16.39 -5.65 -0.94
N ASN A 67 -16.74 -5.84 -2.22
CA ASN A 67 -17.90 -6.65 -2.59
C ASN A 67 -17.60 -8.15 -2.63
N THR A 68 -16.33 -8.55 -2.65
CA THR A 68 -15.93 -9.97 -2.69
C THR A 68 -15.08 -10.33 -1.48
N LEU A 69 -13.92 -9.72 -1.28
CA LEU A 69 -13.02 -10.15 -0.20
C LEU A 69 -13.65 -9.93 1.18
N LEU A 70 -14.16 -8.72 1.43
CA LEU A 70 -14.77 -8.38 2.72
C LEU A 70 -16.06 -9.18 2.96
N VAL A 71 -16.95 -9.25 1.95
CA VAL A 71 -18.21 -10.00 2.05
C VAL A 71 -18.00 -11.48 2.36
N ASN A 72 -16.95 -12.10 1.80
CA ASN A 72 -16.62 -13.50 2.07
C ASN A 72 -15.74 -13.70 3.32
N GLY A 73 -15.46 -12.64 4.09
CA GLY A 73 -14.66 -12.72 5.31
C GLY A 73 -13.16 -13.00 5.07
N MET A 74 -12.65 -12.71 3.88
CA MET A 74 -11.24 -12.92 3.51
C MET A 74 -10.34 -11.79 4.02
N ILE A 75 -10.91 -10.62 4.28
CA ILE A 75 -10.27 -9.45 4.90
C ILE A 75 -11.22 -8.86 5.94
N SER A 76 -10.68 -8.06 6.87
CA SER A 76 -11.45 -7.27 7.82
C SER A 76 -11.83 -5.90 7.26
N GLU A 77 -12.80 -5.23 7.87
CA GLU A 77 -13.14 -3.84 7.52
C GLU A 77 -11.96 -2.89 7.78
N GLU A 78 -11.14 -3.19 8.80
CA GLU A 78 -9.94 -2.41 9.13
C GLU A 78 -8.87 -2.46 8.04
N ASP A 79 -8.80 -3.56 7.27
CA ASP A 79 -7.85 -3.72 6.17
C ASP A 79 -8.14 -2.74 5.01
N LEU A 80 -9.37 -2.28 4.87
CA LEU A 80 -9.73 -1.25 3.90
C LEU A 80 -9.16 0.14 4.27
N ASN A 81 -8.72 0.31 5.52
CA ASN A 81 -8.05 1.53 5.97
C ASN A 81 -6.52 1.49 5.73
N LEU A 82 -5.98 0.44 5.12
CA LEU A 82 -4.55 0.32 4.83
C LEU A 82 -4.09 1.26 3.71
N TYR A 83 -5.00 1.69 2.83
CA TYR A 83 -4.69 2.55 1.69
C TYR A 83 -5.58 3.79 1.63
N ARG A 84 -5.11 4.81 0.92
CA ARG A 84 -5.86 6.02 0.58
C ARG A 84 -5.82 6.27 -0.91
N VAL A 85 -6.97 6.56 -1.52
CA VAL A 85 -7.06 6.93 -2.93
C VAL A 85 -7.06 8.46 -3.06
N VAL A 86 -6.29 8.97 -4.00
CA VAL A 86 -6.17 10.41 -4.32
C VAL A 86 -6.03 10.63 -5.82
N ASP A 87 -6.32 11.84 -6.30
CA ASP A 87 -6.18 12.20 -7.72
C ASP A 87 -5.08 13.24 -7.97
N THR A 88 -4.56 13.88 -6.93
CA THR A 88 -3.52 14.91 -7.04
C THR A 88 -2.26 14.53 -6.28
N ALA A 89 -1.12 15.06 -6.71
CA ALA A 89 0.15 14.85 -6.03
C ALA A 89 0.16 15.56 -4.68
N GLU A 90 -0.50 16.72 -4.59
CA GLU A 90 -0.68 17.50 -3.38
C GLU A 90 -1.41 16.70 -2.31
N ASP A 91 -2.51 16.02 -2.67
CA ASP A 91 -3.27 15.17 -1.74
C ASP A 91 -2.44 13.95 -1.28
N ALA A 92 -1.65 13.36 -2.18
CA ALA A 92 -0.75 12.25 -1.84
C ALA A 92 0.27 12.67 -0.77
N VAL A 93 0.94 13.82 -0.99
CA VAL A 93 1.93 14.35 -0.05
C VAL A 93 1.28 14.77 1.26
N ALA A 94 0.12 15.42 1.19
CA ALA A 94 -0.63 15.82 2.38
C ALA A 94 -1.01 14.61 3.24
N HIS A 95 -1.42 13.50 2.62
CA HIS A 95 -1.77 12.27 3.34
C HIS A 95 -0.55 11.66 4.05
N ILE A 96 0.59 11.55 3.36
CA ILE A 96 1.83 11.02 3.94
C ILE A 96 2.27 11.89 5.12
N LYS A 97 2.24 13.22 4.97
CA LYS A 97 2.58 14.15 6.05
C LYS A 97 1.66 13.97 7.26
N ALA A 98 0.34 13.95 7.03
CA ALA A 98 -0.65 13.78 8.10
C ALA A 98 -0.49 12.45 8.85
N PHE A 99 -0.04 11.38 8.16
CA PHE A 99 0.29 10.12 8.80
C PHE A 99 1.45 10.28 9.79
N TYR A 100 2.57 10.89 9.37
CA TYR A 100 3.74 11.05 10.23
C TYR A 100 3.65 12.17 11.27
N ASP A 101 2.69 13.09 11.13
CA ASP A 101 2.34 14.02 12.22
C ASP A 101 1.69 13.28 13.40
N LYS A 102 1.09 12.11 13.17
CA LYS A 102 0.39 11.30 14.18
C LYS A 102 1.18 10.08 14.64
N TYR A 103 1.99 9.51 13.77
CA TYR A 103 2.75 8.28 14.02
C TYR A 103 4.24 8.56 13.90
N ALA A 104 5.03 8.10 14.88
CA ALA A 104 6.47 8.16 14.78
C ALA A 104 6.96 7.27 13.63
N VAL A 105 8.00 7.71 12.94
CA VAL A 105 8.72 6.88 11.97
C VAL A 105 9.31 5.69 12.73
N ASP A 106 8.82 4.49 12.41
CA ASP A 106 9.48 3.25 12.79
C ASP A 106 10.19 2.67 11.57
N VAL A 107 11.36 2.09 11.78
CA VAL A 107 12.09 1.46 10.69
C VAL A 107 11.49 0.09 10.47
N ASN A 108 11.17 -0.26 9.22
CA ASN A 108 10.77 -1.62 8.91
C ASN A 108 11.96 -2.54 9.21
N PHE A 109 11.76 -3.50 10.12
CA PHE A 109 12.73 -4.48 10.66
C PHE A 109 13.71 -3.97 11.73
#